data_AF-A0AAW3YZ57-F1
#
_entry.id   AF-A0AAW3YZ57-F1
#
_cell.length_a   1.000
_cell.length_b   1.000
_cell.length_c   1.000
_cell.angle_alpha   90.00
_cell.angle_beta   90.00
_cell.angle_gamma   90.00
#
_symmetry.space_group_name_H-M   'P 1'
#
loop_
_entity.id
_entity.type
_entity.pdbx_description
1 polymer ?
#
loop_
_entity_poly.entity_id
_entity_poly.type
_entity_poly.pdbx_seq_one_letter_code
_entity_poly.pdbx_strand_id
1 'polypeptide(L)' 'MQLNNDFDLYRITTISVNNNQYMTDRGIVIGMKVDSVLKAYGKPDEENEEMIQYKFTNKVLSFKFEQEYISGITMEELPI' A
#
# COMPACT_ATOMS: atom_id res chain seq x y z
N MET A 1 27.52 23.49 -15.68
CA MET A 1 27.05 22.19 -16.19
C MET A 1 25.93 21.75 -15.25
N GLN A 2 24.67 22.04 -15.59
CA GLN A 2 23.51 21.63 -14.79
C GLN A 2 23.04 20.29 -15.34
N LEU A 3 23.06 19.24 -14.50
CA LEU A 3 22.49 17.97 -14.88
C LEU A 3 20.97 18.11 -15.02
N ASN A 4 20.47 17.55 -16.11
CA ASN A 4 19.06 17.36 -16.46
C ASN A 4 18.30 16.65 -15.32
N ASN A 5 17.75 17.42 -14.38
CA ASN A 5 16.77 16.94 -13.41
C ASN A 5 15.38 16.99 -14.04
N ASP A 6 15.20 16.21 -15.10
CA ASP A 6 13.92 16.15 -15.78
C ASP A 6 13.01 15.17 -15.03
N PHE A 7 11.99 15.68 -14.34
CA PHE A 7 10.97 14.86 -13.71
C PHE A 7 10.24 13.99 -14.75
N ASP A 8 10.30 14.34 -16.04
CA ASP A 8 9.73 13.57 -17.13
C ASP A 8 10.40 12.19 -17.34
N LEU A 9 11.61 11.99 -16.78
CA LEU A 9 12.31 10.69 -16.82
C LEU A 9 11.99 9.79 -15.62
N TYR A 10 11.40 10.33 -14.54
CA TYR A 10 11.10 9.59 -13.33
C TYR A 10 9.64 9.15 -13.31
N ARG A 11 9.42 7.83 -13.25
CA ARG A 11 8.08 7.26 -13.02
C ARG A 11 7.86 7.03 -11.53
N ILE A 12 6.67 7.37 -11.03
CA ILE A 12 6.23 6.98 -9.69
C ILE A 12 6.05 5.46 -9.68
N THR A 13 6.85 4.76 -8.88
CA THR A 13 6.74 3.30 -8.67
C THR A 13 6.08 2.96 -7.34
N THR A 14 6.02 3.91 -6.40
CA THR A 14 5.48 3.67 -5.06
C THR A 14 4.64 4.85 -4.61
N ILE A 15 3.45 4.57 -4.10
CA ILE A 15 2.57 5.55 -3.46
C ILE A 15 2.27 5.03 -2.06
N SER A 16 2.52 5.88 -1.06
CA SER A 16 2.21 5.61 0.34
C SER A 16 1.21 6.63 0.86
N VAL A 17 0.12 6.13 1.43
CA VAL A 17 -0.91 6.90 2.13
C VAL A 17 -0.73 6.67 3.62
N ASN A 18 -0.70 7.76 4.39
CA ASN A 18 -0.52 7.75 5.86
C ASN A 18 -1.55 8.64 6.59
N ASN A 19 -2.60 9.08 5.90
CA ASN A 19 -3.71 9.82 6.48
C ASN A 19 -5.06 9.21 6.07
N ASN A 20 -6.12 9.55 6.80
CA ASN A 20 -7.46 8.98 6.64
C ASN A 20 -8.34 9.71 5.60
N GLN A 21 -7.77 10.58 4.75
CA GLN A 21 -8.52 11.30 3.73
C GLN A 21 -8.75 10.46 2.46
N TYR A 22 -8.02 9.37 2.31
CA TYR A 22 -8.08 8.50 1.15
C TYR A 22 -8.57 7.11 1.53
N MET A 23 -9.22 6.47 0.57
CA MET A 23 -9.84 5.16 0.71
C MET A 23 -9.44 4.31 -0.48
N THR A 24 -9.18 3.03 -0.26
CA THR A 24 -9.08 2.08 -1.38
C THR A 24 -10.44 1.89 -2.03
N ASP A 25 -10.48 1.44 -3.28
CA ASP A 25 -11.74 1.14 -3.98
C ASP A 25 -12.62 0.10 -3.22
N ARG A 26 -11.99 -0.75 -2.41
CA ARG A 26 -12.68 -1.72 -1.54
C ARG A 26 -13.04 -1.20 -0.16
N GLY A 27 -12.96 0.11 0.07
CA GLY A 27 -13.47 0.74 1.28
C GLY A 27 -12.51 0.80 2.47
N ILE A 28 -11.21 0.55 2.27
CA ILE A 28 -10.24 0.57 3.38
C ILE A 28 -9.65 1.96 3.55
N VAL A 29 -9.72 2.47 4.78
CA VAL A 29 -9.15 3.75 5.24
C VAL A 29 -8.21 3.50 6.41
N ILE A 30 -7.19 4.36 6.55
CA ILE A 30 -6.32 4.36 7.73
C ILE A 30 -7.13 4.60 9.01
N GLY A 31 -6.80 3.84 10.06
CA GLY A 31 -7.52 3.79 11.33
C GLY A 31 -8.60 2.70 11.40
N MET A 32 -8.90 2.00 10.30
CA MET A 32 -9.78 0.82 10.34
C MET A 32 -9.07 -0.38 10.97
N LYS A 33 -9.85 -1.34 11.49
CA LYS A 33 -9.30 -2.60 11.99
C LYS A 33 -8.73 -3.46 10.86
N VAL A 34 -7.65 -4.18 11.14
CA VAL A 34 -7.01 -5.16 10.24
C VAL A 34 -8.01 -6.17 9.69
N ASP A 35 -8.94 -6.66 10.52
CA ASP A 35 -10.03 -7.56 10.11
C ASP A 35 -10.85 -7.03 8.92
N SER A 36 -10.96 -5.71 8.77
CA SER A 36 -11.67 -5.09 7.65
C SER A 36 -10.97 -5.34 6.33
N VAL A 37 -9.63 -5.34 6.34
CA VAL A 37 -8.80 -5.68 5.17
C VAL A 37 -9.04 -7.12 4.77
N LEU A 38 -8.96 -8.04 5.72
CA LEU A 38 -9.18 -9.48 5.47
C LEU A 38 -10.59 -9.75 4.94
N LYS A 39 -11.61 -9.04 5.43
CA LYS A 39 -12.99 -9.14 4.92
C LYS A 39 -13.12 -8.59 3.49
N ALA A 40 -12.46 -7.48 3.18
CA ALA A 40 -12.59 -6.81 1.89
C ALA A 40 -11.73 -7.45 0.79
N TYR A 41 -10.57 -7.98 1.14
CA TYR A 41 -9.59 -8.53 0.19
C TYR A 41 -9.44 -10.05 0.24
N GLY A 42 -9.90 -10.71 1.30
CA GLY A 42 -9.75 -12.15 1.49
C GLY A 42 -8.35 -12.52 2.01
N LYS A 43 -7.97 -13.79 1.77
CA LYS A 43 -6.70 -14.34 2.23
C LYS A 43 -5.51 -13.59 1.57
N PRO A 44 -4.54 -13.09 2.35
CA PRO A 44 -3.38 -12.41 1.81
C PRO A 44 -2.34 -13.39 1.24
N ASP A 45 -1.45 -12.86 0.41
CA ASP A 45 -0.28 -13.59 -0.08
C ASP A 45 0.80 -13.68 1.00
N GLU A 46 0.99 -12.59 1.75
CA GLU A 46 1.89 -12.54 2.90
C GLU A 46 1.25 -11.79 4.07
N GLU A 47 1.52 -12.27 5.28
CA GLU A 47 1.03 -11.69 6.53
C GLU A 47 2.08 -11.89 7.62
N ASN A 48 2.35 -10.82 8.38
CA ASN A 48 3.17 -10.85 9.58
C ASN A 48 2.55 -9.95 10.67
N GLU A 49 3.24 -9.78 11.79
CA GLU A 49 2.72 -9.07 12.97
C GLU A 49 2.45 -7.56 12.74
N GLU A 50 2.95 -6.97 11.66
CA GLU A 50 2.83 -5.52 11.39
C GLU A 50 2.25 -5.21 10.00
N MET A 51 2.08 -6.22 9.14
CA MET A 51 1.76 -6.00 7.74
C MET A 51 1.02 -7.17 7.08
N ILE A 52 0.08 -6.81 6.20
CA ILE A 52 -0.58 -7.70 5.25
C ILE A 52 -0.26 -7.24 3.84
N GLN A 53 0.05 -8.17 2.95
CA GLN A 53 0.36 -7.89 1.55
C GLN A 53 -0.47 -8.73 0.58
N TYR A 54 -0.83 -8.09 -0.54
CA TYR A 54 -1.47 -8.70 -1.69
C TYR A 54 -0.63 -8.42 -2.94
N LYS A 55 -0.28 -9.48 -3.68
CA LYS A 55 0.56 -9.41 -4.88
C LYS A 55 -0.30 -9.54 -6.13
N PHE A 56 -0.13 -8.60 -7.06
CA PHE A 56 -0.85 -8.55 -8.32
C PHE A 56 0.11 -8.36 -9.48
N THR A 57 0.49 -9.45 -10.14
CA THR A 57 1.48 -9.44 -11.24
C THR A 57 2.80 -8.80 -10.79
N ASN A 58 3.07 -7.55 -11.18
CA ASN A 58 4.25 -6.78 -10.81
C ASN A 58 3.96 -5.70 -9.76
N LYS A 59 2.85 -5.79 -9.03
CA LYS A 59 2.47 -4.82 -8.00
C LYS A 59 2.26 -5.50 -6.66
N VAL A 60 2.53 -4.76 -5.59
CA VAL A 60 2.23 -5.15 -4.22
C VAL A 60 1.37 -4.07 -3.59
N LEU A 61 0.25 -4.48 -2.99
CA LEU A 61 -0.55 -3.64 -2.11
C LEU A 61 -0.31 -4.10 -0.68
N SER A 62 0.22 -3.20 0.14
CA SER A 62 0.60 -3.46 1.52
C SER A 62 -0.24 -2.62 2.46
N PHE A 63 -0.79 -3.25 3.50
CA PHE A 63 -1.46 -2.61 4.61
C PHE A 63 -0.58 -2.77 5.84
N LYS A 64 0.06 -1.68 6.28
CA LYS A 64 0.77 -1.65 7.56
C LYS A 64 -0.24 -1.40 8.67
N PHE A 65 -0.07 -2.07 9.79
CA PHE A 65 -0.87 -1.86 10.98
C PHE A 65 -0.03 -1.81 12.24
N GLU A 66 -0.57 -1.11 13.24
CA GLU A 66 -0.05 -1.07 14.59
C GLU A 66 -1.13 -1.59 15.51
N GLN A 67 -0.79 -2.59 16.33
CA GLN A 67 -1.76 -3.38 17.09
C GLN A 67 -2.80 -4.01 16.16
N GLU A 68 -4.04 -3.53 16.19
CA GLU A 68 -5.14 -4.04 15.36
C GLU A 68 -5.64 -3.01 14.32
N TYR A 69 -4.97 -1.85 14.16
CA TYR A 69 -5.43 -0.74 13.33
C TYR A 69 -4.48 -0.44 12.17
N ILE A 70 -5.03 -0.22 10.97
CA ILE A 70 -4.27 0.17 9.79
C ILE A 70 -3.62 1.53 10.02
N SER A 71 -2.30 1.60 9.89
CA SER A 71 -1.49 2.80 10.04
C SER A 71 -0.93 3.31 8.72
N GLY A 72 -0.91 2.49 7.67
CA GLY A 72 -0.43 2.89 6.35
C GLY A 72 -0.92 1.98 5.23
N ILE A 73 -1.05 2.54 4.04
CA ILE A 73 -1.38 1.81 2.81
C ILE A 73 -0.34 2.17 1.77
N THR A 74 0.33 1.18 1.22
CA THR A 74 1.37 1.36 0.19
C THR A 74 1.02 0.54 -1.03
N MET A 75 1.07 1.15 -2.21
CA MET A 75 1.07 0.44 -3.48
C MET A 75 2.44 0.62 -4.13
N GLU A 76 3.09 -0.50 -4.44
CA GLU A 76 4.42 -0.54 -5.05
C GLU A 76 4.37 -1.33 -6.36
N GLU A 77 5.11 -0.86 -7.38
CA GLU A 77 5.40 -1.61 -8.60
C GLU A 77 6.82 -2.19 -8.50
N LEU A 78 6.93 -3.51 -8.59
CA LEU A 78 8.18 -4.26 -8.55
C LEU A 78 8.90 -4.22 -9.90
N PRO A 79 10.24 -4.30 -9.91
CA PRO A 79 11.01 -4.48 -11.14
C PRO A 79 10.56 -5.74 -11.89
N ILE A 80 10.50 -5.64 -13.22
CA ILE A 80 10.22 -6.76 -14.13
C ILE A 80 11.53 -7.53 -14.39
#